data_AF-A0A6N2YN31-F1
#
_entry.id   AF-A0A6N2YN31-F1
#
_cell.length_a   1.000
_cell.length_b   1.000
_cell.length_c   1.000
_cell.angle_alpha   90.00
_cell.angle_beta   90.00
_cell.angle_gamma   90.00
#
_symmetry.space_group_name_H-M   'P 1'
#
loop_
_entity.id
_entity.type
_entity.pdbx_description
1 polymer ?
#
loop_
_entity_poly.entity_id
_entity_poly.type
_entity_poly.pdbx_seq_one_letter_code
_entity_poly.pdbx_strand_id
1 'polypeptide(L)' 'MPKQTVTYLIKLKYAPNDVYVMNRPTKQIPTIKYSTDRRDAKDFNGMEDAVVDMTYHTAIKKTVTETTEYEEVEYE' A
#
# COMPACT_ATOMS: atom_id res chain seq x y z
N MET A 1 7.94 -20.94 -7.37
CA MET A 1 8.19 -19.56 -6.89
C MET A 1 7.03 -19.18 -5.97
N PRO A 2 7.28 -18.70 -4.75
CA PRO A 2 6.19 -18.25 -3.88
C PRO A 2 5.39 -17.16 -4.58
N LYS A 3 4.07 -17.18 -4.40
CA LYS A 3 3.19 -16.16 -4.96
C LYS A 3 3.48 -14.85 -4.24
N GLN A 4 4.02 -13.88 -4.97
CA GLN A 4 4.36 -12.57 -4.44
C GLN A 4 3.35 -11.54 -4.96
N THR A 5 2.68 -10.85 -4.04
CA THR A 5 1.83 -9.70 -4.39
C THR A 5 2.53 -8.42 -3.97
N VAL A 6 2.73 -7.50 -4.92
CA VAL A 6 3.33 -6.19 -4.66
C VAL A 6 2.24 -5.13 -4.76
N THR A 7 2.05 -4.37 -3.69
CA THR A 7 1.18 -3.19 -3.64
C THR A 7 1.95 -2.00 -3.08
N TYR A 8 1.34 -0.82 -3.11
CA TYR A 8 1.92 0.41 -2.60
C TYR A 8 0.91 1.13 -1.71
N LEU A 9 1.38 1.69 -0.60
CA LEU A 9 0.66 2.73 0.13
C LEU A 9 1.24 4.08 -0.26
N ILE A 10 0.43 5.15 -0.22
CA ILE A 10 0.90 6.50 -0.52
C ILE A 10 0.74 7.36 0.73
N LYS A 11 1.77 8.16 1.06
CA LYS A 11 1.72 9.13 2.16
C LYS A 11 2.34 10.48 1.77
N LEU A 12 2.04 11.53 2.54
CA LEU A 12 2.68 12.84 2.40
C LEU A 12 4.17 12.77 2.78
N LYS A 13 5.04 13.42 1.99
CA LYS A 13 6.51 13.41 2.20
C LYS A 13 6.96 14.30 3.36
N TYR A 14 6.39 15.49 3.45
CA TYR A 14 6.89 16.56 4.33
C TYR A 14 5.91 16.92 5.45
N ALA A 15 4.96 16.02 5.74
CA ALA A 15 4.03 16.20 6.84
C ALA A 15 4.74 15.92 8.19
N PRO A 16 4.38 16.63 9.27
CA PRO A 16 4.97 16.40 10.60
C PRO A 16 4.64 15.03 11.18
N ASN A 17 3.54 14.42 10.71
CA ASN A 17 3.12 13.07 11.05
C ASN A 17 2.95 12.24 9.78
N ASP A 18 2.92 10.92 9.94
CA ASP A 18 2.55 10.02 8.86
C ASP A 18 1.08 10.20 8.49
N VAL A 19 0.84 10.70 7.28
CA VAL A 19 -0.49 10.96 6.73
C VAL A 19 -0.63 10.21 5.41
N TYR A 20 -1.49 9.19 5.42
CA TYR A 20 -1.67 8.23 4.34
C TYR A 20 -2.88 8.58 3.49
N VAL A 21 -2.81 8.27 2.19
CA VAL A 21 -3.92 8.39 1.24
C VAL A 21 -4.89 7.23 1.46
N MET A 22 -6.15 7.54 1.74
CA MET A 22 -7.18 6.54 2.09
C MET A 22 -8.14 6.19 0.92
N ASN A 23 -8.02 6.86 -0.23
CA ASN A 23 -8.82 6.59 -1.42
C ASN A 23 -7.95 6.59 -2.69
N ARG A 24 -8.46 6.05 -3.81
CA ARG A 24 -7.80 6.17 -5.11
C ARG A 24 -8.42 7.35 -5.88
N PRO A 25 -7.78 8.54 -5.90
CA PRO A 25 -8.27 9.66 -6.70
C PRO A 25 -8.12 9.35 -8.18
N THR A 26 -9.12 9.72 -8.98
CA THR A 26 -9.13 9.53 -10.43
C THR A 26 -9.29 10.88 -11.12
N LYS A 27 -9.17 10.93 -12.46
CA LYS A 27 -9.41 12.17 -13.21
C LYS A 27 -10.83 12.73 -13.02
N GLN A 28 -11.81 11.84 -12.79
CA GLN A 28 -13.21 12.23 -12.56
C GLN A 28 -13.46 12.64 -11.11
N ILE A 29 -12.74 12.02 -10.17
CA ILE A 29 -12.84 12.30 -8.73
C ILE A 29 -11.43 12.52 -8.18
N PRO A 30 -10.84 13.72 -8.37
CA PRO A 30 -9.45 13.98 -8.04
C PRO A 30 -9.21 14.22 -6.55
N THR A 31 -10.29 14.34 -5.75
CA THR A 31 -10.20 14.62 -4.32
C THR A 31 -9.42 13.54 -3.58
N ILE A 32 -8.32 13.94 -2.94
CA ILE A 32 -7.51 13.07 -2.09
C ILE A 32 -8.00 13.18 -0.65
N LYS A 33 -8.29 12.04 -0.03
CA LYS A 33 -8.62 11.92 1.38
C LYS A 33 -7.42 11.33 2.10
N TYR A 34 -7.23 11.77 3.34
CA TYR A 34 -6.09 11.38 4.15
C TYR A 34 -6.52 10.83 5.51
N SER A 35 -5.70 9.94 6.07
CA SER A 35 -5.81 9.45 7.45
C SER A 35 -4.43 9.37 8.09
N THR A 36 -4.36 9.61 9.41
CA THR A 36 -3.16 9.35 10.20
C THR A 36 -3.05 7.88 10.63
N ASP A 37 -4.11 7.08 10.47
CA ASP A 37 -4.08 5.64 10.72
C ASP A 37 -3.70 4.90 9.43
N ARG A 38 -2.58 4.17 9.48
CA ARG A 38 -2.08 3.38 8.34
C ARG A 38 -3.07 2.31 7.89
N ARG A 39 -3.96 1.82 8.76
CA ARG A 39 -4.96 0.78 8.45
C ARG A 39 -6.03 1.29 7.48
N ASP A 40 -6.27 2.59 7.46
CA ASP A 40 -7.21 3.23 6.52
C ASP A 40 -6.59 3.44 5.14
N ALA A 41 -5.27 3.30 5.01
CA ALA A 41 -4.56 3.56 3.79
C ALA A 41 -5.01 2.60 2.68
N LYS A 42 -5.26 3.14 1.49
CA LYS A 42 -5.66 2.32 0.36
C LYS A 42 -4.43 1.71 -0.31
N ASP A 43 -4.46 0.40 -0.56
CA ASP A 43 -3.46 -0.27 -1.39
C ASP A 43 -3.61 0.17 -2.86
N PHE A 44 -2.49 0.44 -3.52
CA PHE A 44 -2.36 0.74 -4.95
C PHE A 44 -1.59 -0.40 -5.64
N ASN A 45 -2.12 -0.94 -6.74
CA ASN A 45 -1.46 -2.00 -7.52
C ASN A 45 -0.43 -1.43 -8.52
N GLY A 46 -0.40 -0.11 -8.66
CA GLY A 46 0.36 0.67 -9.63
C GLY A 46 -0.08 2.14 -9.53
N MET A 47 0.68 3.04 -10.14
CA MET A 47 0.41 4.50 -10.10
C MET A 47 -0.37 5.00 -11.33
N GLU A 48 -0.72 4.11 -12.26
CA GLU A 48 -1.15 4.48 -13.62
C GLU A 48 -2.53 5.15 -13.66
N ASP A 49 -3.45 4.74 -12.76
CA ASP A 49 -4.82 5.25 -12.70
C ASP A 49 -5.06 6.30 -11.60
N ALA A 50 -4.05 6.57 -10.78
CA ALA A 50 -4.17 7.43 -9.61
C ALA A 50 -3.69 8.84 -9.92
N VAL A 51 -4.54 9.84 -9.69
CA VAL A 51 -4.14 11.26 -9.79
C VAL A 51 -3.56 11.69 -8.44
N VAL A 52 -2.32 11.27 -8.16
CA VAL A 52 -1.59 11.65 -6.94
C VAL A 52 -0.28 12.33 -7.34
N ASP A 53 -0.07 13.56 -6.86
CA ASP A 53 1.17 14.29 -7.12
C ASP A 53 2.31 13.74 -6.27
N MET A 54 3.17 12.93 -6.90
CA MET A 54 4.34 12.32 -6.27
C MET A 54 5.46 13.31 -5.94
N THR A 55 5.33 14.60 -6.28
CA THR A 55 6.22 15.66 -5.77
C THR A 55 6.02 15.82 -4.25
N TYR A 56 4.76 15.83 -3.81
CA TYR A 56 4.37 15.98 -2.40
C TYR A 56 4.14 14.64 -1.68
N HIS A 57 4.03 13.54 -2.44
CA HIS A 57 3.76 12.21 -1.90
C HIS A 57 4.90 11.24 -2.12
N THR A 58 4.97 10.21 -1.29
CA THR A 58 5.89 9.08 -1.44
C THR A 58 5.14 7.76 -1.40
N ALA A 59 5.63 6.80 -2.17
CA ALA A 59 5.12 5.44 -2.19
C ALA A 59 5.87 4.58 -1.18
N ILE A 60 5.15 3.73 -0.47
CA ILE A 60 5.69 2.70 0.42
C ILE A 60 5.36 1.35 -0.22
N LYS A 61 6.38 0.65 -0.72
CA LYS A 61 6.22 -0.67 -1.31
C LYS A 61 5.86 -1.69 -0.23
N LYS A 62 4.74 -2.38 -0.42
CA LYS A 62 4.28 -3.51 0.38
C LYS A 62 4.45 -4.77 -0.48
N THR A 63 5.22 -5.72 0.03
CA THR A 63 5.42 -7.01 -0.62
C THR A 63 4.85 -8.06 0.32
N VAL A 64 3.85 -8.81 -0.15
CA VAL A 64 3.26 -9.93 0.58
C VAL A 64 3.74 -11.21 -0.09
N THR A 65 4.43 -12.05 0.67
CA THR A 65 4.87 -13.39 0.28
C THR A 65 4.06 -14.39 1.08
N GLU A 66 3.19 -15.16 0.42
CA GLU A 66 2.56 -16.32 1.07
C GLU A 66 3.50 -17.52 0.94
N THR A 67 3.99 -18.00 2.08
CA THR A 67 4.74 -19.26 2.20
C THR A 67 4.00 -20.16 3.18
N THR A 68 3.73 -21.41 2.77
CA THR A 68 3.14 -22.44 3.62
C THR A 68 4.08 -23.63 3.62
N GLU A 69 4.54 -24.01 4.81
CA GLU A 69 5.48 -25.10 5.02
C GLU A 69 4.79 -26.19 5.84
N TYR A 70 5.05 -27.44 5.49
CA TYR A 70 4.54 -28.63 6.16
C TYR A 70 5.73 -29.53 6.47
N GLU A 71 5.79 -30.04 7.69
CA GLU A 71 6.79 -31.01 8.15
C GLU A 71 6.08 -32.29 8.60
N GLU A 72 6.68 -33.44 8.31
CA GLU A 72 6.25 -34.73 8.86
C GLU A 72 6.77 -34.84 10.29
N VAL A 73 5.87 -35.14 11.23
CA VAL A 73 6.21 -35.32 12.65
C VAL A 73 6.11 -36.81 12.95
N GLU A 74 7.25 -37.45 13.24
CA GLU A 74 7.27 -38.82 13.75
C GLU A 74 6.86 -38.82 15.23
N TYR A 75 5.93 -39.71 15.59
CA TYR A 75 5.50 -39.95 16.97
C TYR A 75 6.15 -41.24 17.48
N GLU A 76 6.74 -41.21 18.69
CA GLU A 76 7.22 -42.40 19.42
C GLU A 76 6.08 -43.30 19.93
#